data_AF-A0A3A0VDV0-F1
#
_entry.id   AF-A0A3A0VDV0-F1
#
_cell.length_a   1.000
_cell.length_b   1.000
_cell.length_c   1.000
_cell.angle_alpha   90.00
_cell.angle_beta   90.00
_cell.angle_gamma   90.00
#
_symmetry.space_group_name_H-M   'P 1'
#
loop_
_entity.id
_entity.type
_entity.pdbx_description
1 polymer ?
#
loop_
_entity_poly.entity_id
_entity_poly.type
_entity_poly.pdbx_seq_one_letter_code
_entity_poly.pdbx_strand_id
1 'polypeptide(L)' 'EIDWKKFEVAVPAFVTIIMMPLSYSIATGIACGFIFYPITMLISKRHKEVHPIMYALMILFILYFIFVHG' A
#
# COMPACT_ATOMS: atom_id res chain seq x y z
N GLU A 1 -13.40 -10.00 4.38
CA GLU A 1 -12.54 -11.18 4.15
C GLU A 1 -11.51 -10.84 3.08
N ILE A 2 -10.24 -11.24 3.25
CA ILE A 2 -9.18 -10.97 2.26
C ILE A 2 -9.18 -12.11 1.23
N ASP A 3 -9.35 -11.78 -0.05
CA ASP A 3 -9.26 -12.74 -1.14
C ASP A 3 -7.78 -13.02 -1.47
N TRP A 4 -7.20 -14.01 -0.79
CA TRP A 4 -5.80 -14.38 -0.93
C TRP A 4 -5.41 -14.92 -2.31
N LYS A 5 -6.39 -15.23 -3.18
CA LYS A 5 -6.13 -15.65 -4.58
C LYS A 5 -5.88 -14.47 -5.50
N LYS A 6 -6.27 -13.25 -5.10
CA LYS A 6 -6.05 -12.02 -5.86
C LYS A 6 -4.75 -11.36 -5.42
N PHE A 7 -3.75 -11.44 -6.28
CA PHE A 7 -2.43 -10.87 -6.03
C PHE A 7 -2.49 -9.40 -5.63
N GLU A 8 -3.32 -8.61 -6.32
CA GLU A 8 -3.52 -7.18 -6.08
C GLU A 8 -4.07 -6.83 -4.70
N VAL A 9 -4.69 -7.78 -3.99
CA VAL A 9 -5.23 -7.58 -2.64
C VAL A 9 -4.35 -8.30 -1.60
N ALA A 10 -3.93 -9.53 -1.90
CA ALA A 10 -3.15 -10.37 -1.01
C ALA A 10 -1.82 -9.72 -0.62
N VAL A 11 -1.07 -9.19 -1.59
CA VAL A 11 0.23 -8.57 -1.36
C VAL A 11 0.15 -7.32 -0.47
N PRO A 12 -0.66 -6.29 -0.82
CA PRO A 12 -0.73 -5.09 0.03
C PRO A 12 -1.29 -5.41 1.41
N ALA A 13 -2.24 -6.34 1.54
CA ALA A 13 -2.74 -6.76 2.84
C ALA A 13 -1.65 -7.43 3.69
N PHE A 14 -0.87 -8.34 3.11
CA PHE A 14 0.26 -8.98 3.79
C PHE A 14 1.31 -7.96 4.23
N VAL A 15 1.71 -7.05 3.34
CA VAL A 15 2.67 -5.99 3.64
C VAL A 15 2.15 -5.09 4.77
N THR A 16 0.88 -4.72 4.73
CA THR A 16 0.25 -3.91 5.79
C THR A 16 0.36 -4.59 7.14
N ILE A 17 -0.03 -5.86 7.20
CA ILE A 17 -0.06 -6.65 8.45
C ILE A 17 1.35 -6.84 9.01
N ILE A 18 2.34 -7.12 8.17
CA ILE A 18 3.71 -7.39 8.63
C ILE A 18 4.47 -6.10 9.00
N MET A 19 4.17 -4.99 8.32
CA MET A 19 4.84 -3.71 8.58
C MET A 19 4.42 -3.09 9.91
N MET A 20 3.19 -3.30 10.39
CA MET A 20 2.74 -2.78 11.68
C MET A 20 3.65 -3.21 12.86
N PRO A 21 3.91 -4.51 13.10
CA PRO A 21 4.82 -4.93 14.17
C PRO A 21 6.28 -4.61 13.83
N LEU A 22 6.70 -4.72 12.57
CA LEU A 22 8.09 -4.50 12.17
C LEU A 22 8.55 -3.05 12.37
N SER A 23 7.65 -2.11 12.13
CA SER A 23 7.90 -0.67 12.32
C SER A 23 7.47 -0.15 13.68
N TYR A 24 6.91 -1.01 14.55
CA TYR A 24 6.28 -0.63 15.81
C TYR A 24 5.24 0.50 15.67
N SER A 25 4.66 0.65 14.47
CA SER A 25 3.78 1.76 14.11
C SER A 25 2.65 1.28 13.21
N ILE A 26 1.43 1.38 13.72
CA ILE A 26 0.21 1.11 12.96
C ILE A 26 0.12 2.05 11.75
N ALA A 27 0.47 3.33 11.94
CA ALA A 27 0.45 4.34 10.90
C ALA A 27 1.38 3.99 9.73
N THR A 28 2.59 3.52 10.03
CA THR A 28 3.56 3.09 9.01
C THR A 28 3.06 1.86 8.27
N GLY A 29 2.50 0.87 8.97
CA GLY A 29 1.93 -0.31 8.32
C GLY A 29 0.80 0.04 7.35
N ILE A 30 -0.13 0.92 7.76
CA ILE A 30 -1.22 1.40 6.91
C ILE A 30 -0.68 2.20 5.70
N ALA A 31 0.32 3.07 5.92
CA ALA A 31 0.95 3.84 4.84
C ALA A 31 1.59 2.92 3.79
N CYS A 32 2.32 1.89 4.22
CA CYS A 32 2.86 0.87 3.31
C CYS A 32 1.74 0.17 2.54
N GLY A 33 0.63 -0.18 3.18
CA GLY A 33 -0.54 -0.74 2.51
C GLY A 33 -1.10 0.14 1.39
N PHE A 34 -1.28 1.42 1.67
CA PHE A 34 -1.75 2.40 0.68
C PHE A 34 -0.76 2.65 -0.45
N ILE A 35 0.54 2.45 -0.23
CA ILE A 35 1.54 2.49 -1.29
C ILE A 35 1.46 1.23 -2.15
N PHE A 36 1.43 0.05 -1.53
CA PHE A 36 1.51 -1.22 -2.24
C PHE A 36 0.24 -1.55 -3.04
N TYR A 37 -0.94 -1.13 -2.60
CA TYR A 37 -2.20 -1.41 -3.30
C TYR A 37 -2.26 -0.87 -4.75
N PRO A 38 -2.04 0.43 -5.00
CA PRO A 38 -1.99 0.94 -6.36
C PRO A 38 -0.82 0.35 -7.17
N ILE A 39 0.32 0.03 -6.55
CA ILE A 39 1.44 -0.64 -7.22
C ILE A 39 1.04 -2.04 -7.71
N THR A 40 0.41 -2.85 -6.86
CA THR A 40 0.00 -4.21 -7.23
C THR A 40 -1.13 -4.18 -8.26
N MET A 41 -2.04 -3.22 -8.18
CA MET A 41 -3.08 -3.00 -9.20
C MET A 41 -2.50 -2.57 -10.55
N LEU A 42 -1.44 -1.75 -10.56
CA LEU A 42 -0.70 -1.40 -11.78
C LEU A 42 -0.06 -2.65 -12.41
N ILE A 43 0.61 -3.48 -11.59
CA ILE A 43 1.24 -4.73 -12.04
C ILE A 43 0.20 -5.71 -12.59
N SER A 44 -0.95 -5.85 -11.93
CA SER A 44 -2.08 -6.69 -12.39
C SER A 44 -2.79 -6.12 -13.63
N LYS A 45 -2.34 -4.99 -14.20
CA LYS A 45 -2.98 -4.26 -15.32
C LYS A 45 -4.40 -3.77 -15.03
N ARG A 46 -4.84 -3.78 -13.76
CA ARG A 46 -6.17 -3.34 -13.29
C ARG A 46 -6.17 -1.90 -12.80
N HIS A 47 -5.25 -1.08 -13.30
CA HIS A 47 -5.04 0.30 -12.86
C HIS A 47 -6.28 1.21 -12.97
N LYS A 48 -7.20 0.92 -13.90
CA LYS A 48 -8.46 1.67 -14.10
C LYS A 48 -9.50 1.44 -13.01
N GLU A 49 -9.38 0.36 -12.23
CA GLU A 49 -10.29 0.06 -11.12
C GLU A 49 -9.90 0.78 -9.84
N VAL A 50 -8.70 1.37 -9.81
CA VAL A 50 -8.20 2.13 -8.67
C VAL A 50 -8.65 3.58 -8.81
N HIS A 51 -9.35 4.10 -7.80
CA HIS A 51 -9.74 5.50 -7.77
C HIS A 51 -8.48 6.40 -7.79
N PRO A 52 -8.44 7.49 -8.58
CA PRO A 52 -7.26 8.37 -8.71
C PRO A 52 -6.67 8.85 -7.38
N ILE A 53 -7.52 9.02 -6.36
CA ILE A 53 -7.11 9.42 -5.01
C ILE A 53 -6.11 8.46 -4.35
N MET A 54 -6.18 7.16 -4.66
CA MET A 54 -5.24 6.17 -4.11
C MET A 54 -3.83 6.37 -4.66
N TYR A 55 -3.70 6.78 -5.92
CA TYR A 55 -2.38 7.15 -6.48
C TYR A 55 -1.86 8.45 -5.85
N ALA A 56 -2.74 9.42 -5.59
CA ALA A 56 -2.36 10.63 -4.87
C ALA A 56 -1.86 10.31 -3.45
N LEU A 57 -2.56 9.44 -2.73
CA LEU A 57 -2.16 8.97 -1.40
C LEU A 57 -0.84 8.20 -1.44
N MET A 58 -0.65 7.31 -2.43
CA MET A 58 0.62 6.61 -2.63
C MET A 58 1.78 7.60 -2.76
N ILE A 59 1.65 8.61 -3.63
CA ILE A 59 2.68 9.63 -3.81
C ILE A 59 2.91 10.40 -2.50
N LEU A 60 1.84 10.81 -1.82
CA LEU A 60 1.92 11.53 -0.54
C LEU A 60 2.67 10.72 0.52
N PHE A 61 2.37 9.44 0.68
CA PHE A 61 3.05 8.59 1.66
C PHE A 61 4.51 8.32 1.28
N ILE A 62 4.83 8.15 -0.01
CA ILE A 62 6.21 8.04 -0.47
C ILE A 62 7.00 9.30 -0.11
N LEU A 63 6.45 10.48 -0.40
CA LEU A 63 7.06 11.76 -0.03
C LEU A 63 7.22 11.88 1.49
N TYR A 64 6.20 11.50 2.25
CA TYR A 64 6.27 11.48 3.72
C TYR A 64 7.44 10.63 4.22
N PHE A 65 7.63 9.41 3.70
CA PHE A 65 8.76 8.58 4.10
C PHE A 65 10.11 9.17 3.71
N ILE A 66 10.24 9.74 2.51
CA ILE A 66 11.49 10.35 2.04
C ILE A 66 11.86 11.60 2.84
N PHE A 67 10.89 12.47 3.16
CA PHE A 67 11.17 13.75 3.82
C PHE A 67 11.17 13.69 5.34
N VAL A 68 10.35 12.82 5.94
CA VAL A 68 10.15 12.77 7.40
C VAL A 68 10.98 11.67 8.05
N HIS A 69 11.25 10.58 7.34
CA HIS A 69 12.08 9.47 7.84
C HIS A 69 13.45 9.37 7.16
N GLY A 70 13.73 10.20 6.15
CA GLY A 70 15.03 10.29 5.46
C GLY A 70 16.02 11.20 6.17
#